data_AF-A0A950AHE2-F1
#
_entry.id   AF-A0A950AHE2-F1
#
_cell.length_a   1.000
_cell.length_b   1.000
_cell.length_c   1.000
_cell.angle_alpha   90.00
_cell.angle_beta   90.00
_cell.angle_gamma   90.00
#
_symmetry.space_group_name_H-M   'P 1'
#
loop_
_entity.id
_entity.type
_entity.pdbx_description
1 polymer ?
#
loop_
_entity_poly.entity_id
_entity_poly.type
_entity_poly.pdbx_seq_one_letter_code
_entity_poly.pdbx_strand_id
1 'polypeptide(L)'
;MRADAALPSAPVFDNTFRAQLRDLFKWRRDVRRFLREPVPAGLLDELLDVAALAPSVGLSEPWRFVTVDDPARRQAVRANFEVSNAHAL
;
A
#
# COMPACT_ATOMS: atom_id res chain seq x y z
N MET A 1 -2.21 -8.99 -36.28
CA MET A 1 -2.32 -7.55 -36.58
C MET A 1 -2.99 -6.88 -35.39
N ARG A 2 -2.23 -6.49 -34.37
CA ARG A 2 -2.76 -5.68 -33.27
C ARG A 2 -2.74 -4.23 -33.74
N ALA A 3 -3.90 -3.58 -33.67
CA ALA A 3 -4.05 -2.19 -34.06
C ALA A 3 -3.04 -1.32 -33.30
N ASP A 4 -2.40 -0.43 -34.05
CA ASP A 4 -1.46 0.57 -33.57
C ASP A 4 -2.26 1.62 -32.77
N ALA A 5 -2.59 1.29 -31.52
CA ALA A 5 -3.21 2.24 -30.60
C ALA A 5 -2.13 3.25 -30.22
N ALA A 6 -2.26 4.49 -30.73
CA ALA A 6 -1.39 5.59 -30.39
C ALA A 6 -1.19 5.63 -28.86
N LEU A 7 0.06 5.57 -28.41
CA LEU A 7 0.38 5.66 -27.00
C LEU A 7 -0.24 6.95 -26.45
N PRO A 8 -1.00 6.89 -25.33
CA PRO A 8 -1.55 8.10 -24.74
C PRO A 8 -0.42 9.09 -24.45
N SER A 9 -0.68 10.38 -24.71
CA SER A 9 0.27 11.44 -24.38
C SER A 9 0.64 11.35 -22.91
N ALA A 10 1.92 11.56 -22.59
CA ALA A 10 2.40 11.53 -21.22
C ALA A 10 1.57 12.48 -20.33
N PRO A 11 1.24 12.08 -19.09
CA PRO A 11 0.47 12.92 -18.19
C PRO A 11 1.22 14.22 -17.87
N VAL A 12 0.48 15.32 -17.78
CA VAL A 12 1.02 16.63 -17.39
C VAL A 12 0.91 16.77 -15.87
N PHE A 13 2.06 16.82 -15.19
CA PHE A 13 2.15 17.12 -13.76
C PHE A 13 2.49 18.60 -13.57
N ASP A 14 1.48 19.45 -13.45
CA ASP A 14 1.63 20.90 -13.31
C ASP A 14 2.20 21.32 -11.94
N ASN A 15 2.42 22.63 -11.75
CA ASN A 15 2.95 23.15 -10.50
C ASN A 15 1.99 22.95 -9.32
N THR A 16 0.68 22.98 -9.58
CA THR A 16 -0.37 22.77 -8.58
C THR A 16 -0.31 21.35 -8.04
N PHE A 17 -0.35 20.35 -8.92
CA PHE A 17 -0.23 18.94 -8.58
C PHE A 17 1.09 18.66 -7.83
N ARG A 18 2.21 19.21 -8.31
CA ARG A 18 3.50 19.04 -7.64
C ARG A 18 3.52 19.65 -6.24
N ALA A 19 2.82 20.76 -6.00
CA ALA A 19 2.69 21.33 -4.67
C ALA A 19 1.86 20.43 -3.75
N GLN A 20 0.69 19.97 -4.22
CA GLN A 20 -0.18 19.06 -3.47
C GLN A 20 0.51 17.72 -3.14
N LEU A 21 1.26 17.15 -4.09
CA LEU A 21 2.03 15.92 -3.87
C LEU A 21 3.10 16.10 -2.79
N ARG A 22 3.79 17.26 -2.78
CA ARG A 22 4.76 17.57 -1.71
C ARG A 22 4.07 17.68 -0.35
N ASP A 23 2.91 18.29 -0.29
CA ASP A 23 2.15 18.42 0.95
C ASP A 23 1.63 17.06 1.43
N LEU A 24 1.18 16.19 0.53
CA LEU A 24 0.83 14.81 0.84
C LEU A 24 2.00 14.05 1.47
N PHE A 25 3.21 14.17 0.90
CA PHE A 25 4.40 13.52 1.46
C PHE A 25 4.77 14.05 2.85
N LYS A 26 4.62 15.35 3.10
CA LYS A 26 4.85 15.94 4.44
C LYS A 26 3.78 15.50 5.45
N TRP A 27 2.54 15.32 4.99
CA TRP A 27 1.41 14.99 5.83
C TRP A 27 1.42 13.52 6.28
N ARG A 28 1.89 12.60 5.42
CA ARG A 28 1.95 11.16 5.72
C ARG A 28 2.77 10.87 7.00
N ARG A 29 2.19 10.13 7.94
CA ARG A 29 2.81 9.72 9.21
C ARG A 29 2.84 8.21 9.38
N ASP A 30 3.82 7.73 10.13
CA ASP A 30 3.78 6.41 10.76
C ASP A 30 2.74 6.47 11.90
N VAL A 31 1.58 5.86 11.71
CA VAL A 31 0.47 5.87 12.68
C VAL A 31 0.51 4.58 13.49
N ARG A 32 0.53 4.70 14.82
CA ARG A 32 0.62 3.56 15.75
C ARG A 32 -0.64 3.31 16.58
N ARG A 33 -1.67 4.15 16.40
CA ARG A 33 -2.96 4.03 17.10
C ARG A 33 -4.06 4.23 16.06
N PHE A 34 -4.88 3.21 15.90
CA PHE A 34 -5.98 3.20 14.93
C PHE A 34 -7.32 3.20 15.66
N LEU A 35 -8.30 3.76 14.97
CA LEU A 35 -9.71 3.65 15.28
C LEU A 35 -10.16 2.17 15.17
N ARG A 36 -11.24 1.80 15.88
CA ARG A 36 -11.78 0.41 15.84
C ARG A 36 -12.77 0.21 14.70
N GLU A 37 -13.20 1.32 14.11
CA GLU A 37 -14.08 1.41 12.97
C GLU A 37 -13.46 0.64 11.79
N PRO A 38 -14.23 -0.25 11.15
CA PRO A 38 -13.75 -0.94 9.97
C PRO A 38 -13.50 0.05 8.85
N VAL A 39 -12.51 -0.26 8.01
CA VAL A 39 -12.33 0.47 6.75
C VAL A 39 -13.54 0.24 5.83
N PRO A 40 -13.88 1.21 4.95
CA PRO A 40 -14.91 1.01 3.94
C PRO A 40 -14.68 -0.26 3.12
N ALA A 41 -15.76 -0.95 2.76
CA ALA A 41 -15.69 -2.12 1.89
C ALA A 41 -15.04 -1.77 0.55
N GLY A 42 -14.15 -2.63 0.04
CA GLY A 42 -13.42 -2.42 -1.22
C GLY A 42 -12.22 -1.47 -1.15
N LEU A 43 -12.05 -0.72 -0.05
CA LEU A 43 -10.92 0.21 0.06
C LEU A 43 -9.57 -0.50 0.04
N LEU A 44 -9.46 -1.66 0.69
CA LEU A 44 -8.21 -2.44 0.66
C LEU A 44 -7.89 -2.93 -0.75
N ASP A 45 -8.88 -3.37 -1.52
CA ASP A 45 -8.68 -3.85 -2.88
C ASP A 45 -8.17 -2.71 -3.79
N GLU A 46 -8.80 -1.53 -3.71
CA GLU A 46 -8.35 -0.33 -4.44
C GLU A 46 -6.90 0.04 -4.09
N LEU A 47 -6.52 -0.01 -2.81
CA LEU A 47 -5.16 0.29 -2.38
C LEU A 47 -4.15 -0.75 -2.86
N LEU A 48 -4.54 -2.03 -2.92
CA LEU A 48 -3.70 -3.10 -3.43
C LEU A 48 -3.50 -2.99 -4.95
N ASP A 49 -4.54 -2.61 -5.69
CA ASP A 49 -4.44 -2.31 -7.13
C ASP A 49 -3.45 -1.17 -7.39
N VAL A 50 -3.52 -0.09 -6.59
CA VAL A 50 -2.54 1.01 -6.67
C VAL A 50 -1.13 0.54 -6.30
N ALA A 51 -0.99 -0.29 -5.26
CA ALA A 51 0.31 -0.82 -4.86
C ALA A 51 0.94 -1.71 -5.96
N ALA A 52 0.13 -2.45 -6.71
CA ALA A 52 0.57 -3.29 -7.81
C ALA A 52 1.14 -2.50 -9.01
N LEU A 53 0.86 -1.19 -9.10
CA LEU A 53 1.47 -0.30 -10.11
C LEU A 53 2.97 -0.04 -9.86
N ALA A 54 3.51 -0.46 -8.72
CA ALA A 54 4.94 -0.33 -8.45
C ALA A 54 5.76 -1.09 -9.50
N PRO A 55 6.89 -0.55 -9.98
CA PRO A 55 7.75 -1.27 -10.90
C PRO A 55 8.45 -2.44 -10.18
N SER A 56 8.73 -3.52 -10.92
CA SER A 56 9.53 -4.66 -10.43
C SER A 56 10.52 -5.14 -11.50
N VAL A 57 11.64 -5.73 -11.07
CA VAL A 57 12.65 -6.26 -11.99
C VAL A 57 12.02 -7.37 -12.84
N GLY A 58 12.10 -7.21 -14.16
CA GLY A 58 11.54 -8.17 -15.12
C GLY A 58 10.02 -8.32 -15.04
N LEU A 59 9.29 -7.35 -14.47
CA LEU A 59 7.85 -7.45 -14.20
C LEU A 59 7.49 -8.70 -13.37
N SER A 60 8.37 -9.07 -12.42
CA SER A 60 8.21 -10.28 -11.61
C SER A 60 7.12 -10.17 -10.55
N GLU A 61 6.73 -8.95 -10.16
CA GLU A 61 5.70 -8.67 -9.16
C GLU A 61 5.81 -9.59 -7.92
N PRO A 62 6.99 -9.62 -7.25
CA PRO A 62 7.29 -10.67 -6.28
C PRO A 62 6.57 -10.48 -4.94
N TRP A 63 5.62 -9.55 -4.85
CA TRP A 63 4.83 -9.29 -3.67
C TRP A 63 3.72 -10.33 -3.47
N ARG A 64 3.43 -10.61 -2.21
CA ARG A 64 2.23 -11.30 -1.77
C ARG A 64 1.61 -10.46 -0.67
N PHE A 65 0.35 -10.11 -0.84
CA PHE A 65 -0.44 -9.44 0.18
C PHE A 65 -1.25 -10.49 0.92
N VAL A 66 -1.14 -10.51 2.25
CA VAL A 66 -1.82 -11.48 3.09
C VAL A 66 -2.73 -10.74 4.05
N THR A 67 -4.03 -10.89 3.86
CA THR A 67 -5.03 -10.37 4.81
C THR A 67 -5.15 -11.34 5.97
N VAL A 68 -5.06 -10.82 7.20
CA VAL A 68 -5.23 -11.59 8.43
C VAL A 68 -6.51 -11.11 9.10
N ASP A 69 -7.65 -11.72 8.80
CA ASP A 69 -8.96 -11.30 9.36
C ASP A 69 -9.40 -12.12 10.55
N ASP A 70 -8.92 -13.35 10.66
CA ASP A 70 -9.21 -14.23 11.79
C ASP A 70 -8.61 -13.65 13.09
N PRO A 71 -9.41 -13.41 14.13
CA PRO A 71 -8.93 -12.83 15.39
C PRO A 71 -7.85 -13.67 16.09
N ALA A 72 -7.92 -15.00 16.03
CA ALA A 72 -6.93 -15.87 16.65
C ALA A 72 -5.60 -15.79 15.89
N ARG A 73 -5.63 -15.73 14.55
CA ARG A 73 -4.42 -15.48 13.74
C ARG A 73 -3.82 -14.10 14.01
N ARG A 74 -4.65 -13.05 14.13
CA ARG A 74 -4.18 -11.71 14.52
C ARG A 74 -3.47 -11.73 15.87
N GLN A 75 -4.04 -12.44 16.85
CA GLN A 75 -3.44 -12.59 18.18
C GLN A 75 -2.10 -13.35 18.12
N ALA A 76 -2.02 -14.42 17.34
CA ALA A 76 -0.78 -15.19 17.17
C ALA A 76 0.35 -14.35 16.56
N VAL A 77 0.06 -13.55 15.52
CA VAL A 77 1.03 -12.61 14.92
C VAL A 77 1.53 -11.61 15.94
N ARG A 78 0.62 -11.03 16.74
CA ARG A 78 1.00 -10.09 17.80
C ARG A 78 1.90 -10.74 18.86
N ALA A 79 1.54 -11.93 19.32
CA ALA A 79 2.33 -12.66 20.31
C ALA A 79 3.74 -13.00 19.78
N ASN A 80 3.85 -13.40 18.51
CA ASN A 80 5.15 -13.63 17.87
C ASN A 80 6.01 -12.36 17.87
N PHE A 81 5.43 -11.21 17.50
CA PHE A 81 6.13 -9.93 17.56
C PHE A 81 6.61 -9.59 18.97
N GLU A 82 5.77 -9.75 20.00
CA GLU A 82 6.11 -9.43 21.39
C GLU A 82 7.31 -10.28 21.88
N VAL A 83 7.35 -11.57 21.55
CA VAL A 83 8.50 -12.46 21.86
C VAL A 83 9.77 -12.00 21.14
N SER A 84 9.69 -11.79 19.83
CA SER A 84 10.87 -11.38 19.03
C SER A 84 11.42 -10.02 19.47
N ASN A 85 10.54 -9.08 19.81
CA ASN A 85 10.94 -7.75 20.26
C ASN A 85 11.61 -7.79 21.64
N ALA A 86 11.17 -8.68 22.54
CA ALA A 86 11.81 -8.87 23.84
C ALA A 86 13.22 -9.46 23.74
N HIS A 87 13.51 -10.29 22.73
CA HIS A 87 14.86 -10.83 22.51
C HIS A 87 15.84 -9.82 21.88
N ALA A 88 15.33 -8.74 21.28
CA ALA A 88 16.14 -7.73 20.60
C ALA A 88 16.55 -6.55 21.50
N LEU A 89 16.00 -6.46 22.72
CA LEU A 89 16.27 -5.44 23.74
C LEU A 89 17.14 -6.02 24.86
#